data_AF-A0A6V6Z5S6-F1
#
_entry.id   AF-A0A6V6Z5S6-F1
#
_cell.length_a   1.000
_cell.length_b   1.000
_cell.length_c   1.000
_cell.angle_alpha   90.00
_cell.angle_beta   90.00
_cell.angle_gamma   90.00
#
_symmetry.space_group_name_H-M   'P 1'
#
loop_
_entity.id
_entity.type
_entity.pdbx_description
1 polymer ?
#
loop_
_entity_poly.entity_id
_entity_poly.type
_entity_poly.pdbx_seq_one_letter_code
_entity_poly.pdbx_strand_id
1 'polypeptide(L)'
;MKKRKQILYLVVVLIIFIIIDRNLWMKDRAENLFLWKSGTVLGDPINYNQDFEINSSEITFKEYKNAEFWPKVAENRTHKFYFVGCYFGNLYLYDKSTGRMSTYEEN
;
A
#
# COMPACT_ATOMS: atom_id res chain seq x y z
N MET A 1 8.96 8.95 -38.68
CA MET A 1 7.78 8.12 -38.29
C MET A 1 8.13 6.83 -37.55
N LYS A 2 9.05 5.98 -38.04
CA LYS A 2 9.38 4.68 -37.40
C LYS A 2 9.83 4.78 -35.93
N LYS A 3 10.72 5.73 -35.59
CA LYS A 3 11.18 5.96 -34.21
C LYS A 3 10.06 6.37 -33.24
N ARG A 4 9.09 7.19 -33.68
CA ARG A 4 7.92 7.58 -32.87
C ARG A 4 7.02 6.38 -32.57
N LYS A 5 6.80 5.50 -33.57
CA LYS A 5 6.04 4.26 -33.37
C LYS A 5 6.76 3.29 -32.41
N GLN A 6 8.09 3.15 -32.51
CA GLN A 6 8.88 2.33 -31.59
C GLN A 6 8.79 2.80 -30.14
N ILE A 7 8.89 4.12 -29.89
CA ILE A 7 8.71 4.68 -28.55
C ILE A 7 7.31 4.37 -28.02
N LEU A 8 6.28 4.54 -28.85
CA LEU A 8 4.91 4.21 -28.46
C LEU A 8 4.76 2.74 -28.05
N TYR A 9 5.30 1.81 -28.84
CA TYR A 9 5.28 0.38 -28.50
C TYR A 9 6.00 0.09 -27.19
N LEU A 10 7.16 0.72 -26.96
CA LEU A 10 7.92 0.55 -25.73
C LEU A 10 7.14 1.05 -24.51
N VAL A 11 6.47 2.20 -24.62
CA VAL A 11 5.60 2.75 -23.57
C VAL A 11 4.44 1.81 -23.27
N VAL A 12 3.78 1.26 -24.30
CA VAL A 12 2.67 0.32 -24.12
C VAL A 12 3.15 -0.96 -23.41
N VAL A 13 4.29 -1.51 -23.83
CA VAL A 13 4.88 -2.69 -23.17
C VAL A 13 5.22 -2.40 -21.71
N LEU A 14 5.77 -1.23 -21.41
CA LEU A 14 6.07 -0.82 -20.04
C LEU A 14 4.81 -0.70 -19.18
N ILE A 15 3.73 -0.12 -19.72
CA ILE A 15 2.43 -0.02 -19.01
C ILE A 15 1.87 -1.41 -18.70
N ILE A 16 1.91 -2.32 -19.68
CA ILE A 16 1.47 -3.70 -19.49
C ILE A 16 2.29 -4.37 -18.38
N PHE A 17 3.61 -4.20 -18.39
CA PHE A 17 4.49 -4.74 -17.36
C PHE A 17 4.13 -4.22 -15.95
N ILE A 18 3.86 -2.92 -15.81
CA ILE A 18 3.42 -2.32 -14.54
C ILE A 18 2.08 -2.89 -14.08
N ILE A 19 1.12 -3.09 -14.98
CA ILE A 19 -0.20 -3.66 -14.65
C ILE A 19 -0.04 -5.11 -14.19
N ILE A 20 0.76 -5.91 -14.89
CA ILE A 20 1.02 -7.31 -14.52
C ILE A 20 1.70 -7.37 -13.16
N ASP A 21 2.74 -6.57 -12.95
CA ASP A 21 3.48 -6.52 -11.68
C ASP A 21 2.59 -6.12 -10.51
N ARG A 22 1.71 -5.14 -10.71
CA ARG A 22 0.72 -4.71 -9.71
C ARG A 22 -0.22 -5.84 -9.29
N ASN A 23 -0.68 -6.67 -10.22
CA ASN A 23 -1.69 -7.70 -9.94
C ASN A 23 -1.08 -9.03 -9.48
N LEU A 24 0.13 -9.38 -9.90
CA LEU A 24 0.75 -10.67 -9.59
C LEU A 24 1.67 -10.63 -8.36
N TRP A 25 2.57 -9.65 -8.27
CA TRP A 25 3.66 -9.67 -7.26
C TRP A 25 3.44 -8.74 -6.07
N MET A 26 2.44 -7.86 -6.09
CA MET A 26 2.28 -6.90 -4.99
C MET A 26 1.84 -7.53 -3.68
N LYS A 27 1.02 -8.58 -3.73
CA LYS A 27 0.58 -9.27 -2.52
C LYS A 27 1.81 -9.78 -1.76
N ASP A 28 2.68 -10.52 -2.46
CA ASP A 28 3.92 -11.08 -1.92
C ASP A 28 4.83 -10.00 -1.33
N ARG A 29 5.00 -8.86 -2.03
CA ARG A 29 5.79 -7.72 -1.51
C ARG A 29 5.18 -7.04 -0.29
N ALA A 30 3.89 -7.22 -0.04
CA ALA A 30 3.21 -6.65 1.12
C ALA A 30 3.21 -7.61 2.33
N GLU A 31 3.65 -8.86 2.20
CA GLU A 31 3.64 -9.83 3.31
C GLU A 31 4.73 -9.61 4.37
N ASN A 32 5.60 -8.60 4.16
CA ASN A 32 6.65 -8.22 5.09
C ASN A 32 6.12 -7.52 6.35
N LEU A 33 7.00 -7.39 7.35
CA LEU A 33 6.75 -6.59 8.54
C LEU A 33 7.19 -5.14 8.27
N PHE A 34 6.30 -4.19 8.52
CA PHE A 34 6.52 -2.78 8.23
C PHE A 34 6.42 -1.92 9.48
N LEU A 35 7.41 -1.05 9.70
CA LEU A 35 7.47 -0.09 10.79
C LEU A 35 6.99 1.29 10.33
N TRP A 36 6.33 2.02 11.22
CA TRP A 36 5.76 3.31 10.85
C TRP A 36 6.88 4.34 10.64
N LYS A 37 6.83 5.02 9.49
CA LYS A 37 7.81 6.06 9.13
C LYS A 37 7.20 7.46 9.14
N SER A 38 6.03 7.63 8.53
CA SER A 38 5.37 8.94 8.45
C SER A 38 3.87 8.84 8.11
N GLY A 39 3.14 9.95 8.31
CA GLY A 39 1.71 10.07 7.95
C GLY A 39 0.76 9.60 9.05
N THR A 40 -0.39 9.06 8.65
CA THR A 40 -1.39 8.51 9.59
C THR A 40 -0.86 7.21 10.19
N VAL A 41 -0.79 7.13 11.52
CA VAL A 41 -0.33 5.93 12.24
C VAL A 41 -1.46 4.89 12.31
N LEU A 42 -1.27 3.75 11.64
CA LEU A 42 -2.19 2.60 11.60
C LEU A 42 -1.69 1.45 12.47
N GLY A 43 -0.77 1.77 13.38
CA GLY A 43 -0.08 0.84 14.27
C GLY A 43 1.33 0.54 13.78
N ASP A 44 2.17 0.04 14.68
CA ASP A 44 3.57 -0.32 14.43
C ASP A 44 3.96 -1.48 15.36
N PRO A 45 4.55 -2.59 14.87
CA PRO A 45 4.64 -2.95 13.45
C PRO A 45 3.26 -3.25 12.85
N ILE A 46 3.20 -3.31 11.51
CA ILE A 46 2.07 -3.87 10.76
C ILE A 46 2.54 -4.89 9.72
N ASN A 47 1.71 -5.90 9.45
CA ASN A 47 1.93 -6.87 8.38
C ASN A 47 0.63 -7.09 7.59
N TYR A 48 0.69 -7.30 6.29
CA TYR A 48 -0.48 -7.58 5.44
C TYR A 48 -1.38 -8.72 6.00
N ASN A 49 -0.87 -9.95 6.12
CA ASN A 49 -1.74 -11.06 6.50
C ASN A 49 -2.21 -11.01 7.96
N GLN A 50 -1.60 -10.16 8.79
CA GLN A 50 -1.96 -9.99 10.19
C GLN A 50 -2.86 -8.76 10.40
N ASP A 51 -2.48 -7.58 9.92
CA ASP A 51 -3.17 -6.33 10.22
C ASP A 51 -4.13 -5.87 9.13
N PHE A 52 -3.86 -6.17 7.85
CA PHE A 52 -4.62 -5.59 6.74
C PHE A 52 -4.55 -6.37 5.43
N GLU A 53 -5.67 -6.59 4.77
CA GLU A 53 -5.69 -7.16 3.42
C GLU A 53 -5.91 -6.09 2.36
N ILE A 54 -5.30 -6.30 1.20
CA ILE A 54 -5.46 -5.46 0.01
C ILE A 54 -6.51 -6.11 -0.87
N ASN A 55 -7.63 -5.40 -1.05
CA ASN A 55 -8.70 -5.76 -1.96
C ASN A 55 -8.66 -4.82 -3.17
N SER A 56 -8.06 -5.29 -4.27
CA SER A 56 -7.72 -4.49 -5.44
C SER A 56 -6.80 -3.31 -5.11
N SER A 57 -7.36 -2.13 -4.83
CA SER A 57 -6.60 -0.94 -4.44
C SER A 57 -7.00 -0.43 -3.06
N GLU A 58 -7.97 -1.04 -2.39
CA GLU A 58 -8.42 -0.64 -1.06
C GLU A 58 -7.82 -1.54 0.01
N ILE A 59 -7.65 -0.98 1.21
CA ILE A 59 -7.15 -1.71 2.37
C ILE A 59 -8.30 -1.98 3.31
N THR A 60 -8.40 -3.22 3.76
CA THR A 60 -9.31 -3.65 4.80
C THR A 60 -8.50 -4.03 6.02
N PHE A 61 -8.61 -3.25 7.11
CA PHE A 61 -7.96 -3.57 8.37
C PHE A 61 -8.68 -4.70 9.09
N LYS A 62 -7.90 -5.62 9.65
CA LYS A 62 -8.39 -6.66 10.56
C LYS A 62 -8.35 -6.13 11.99
N GLU A 63 -9.31 -6.54 12.83
CA GLU A 63 -9.55 -6.00 14.18
C GLU A 63 -8.51 -6.45 15.24
N TYR A 64 -7.22 -6.37 14.94
CA TYR A 64 -6.17 -6.79 15.90
C TYR A 64 -5.74 -5.70 16.88
N LYS A 65 -6.08 -4.43 16.64
CA LYS A 65 -5.72 -3.31 17.54
C LYS A 65 -7.00 -2.68 18.10
N ASN A 66 -7.34 -3.04 19.33
CA ASN A 66 -8.59 -2.61 19.97
C ASN A 66 -8.53 -1.12 20.39
N ALA A 67 -9.70 -0.51 20.56
CA ALA A 67 -9.84 0.89 20.95
C ALA A 67 -9.44 1.18 22.40
N GLU A 68 -9.41 0.15 23.26
CA GLU A 68 -9.04 0.28 24.67
C GLU A 68 -7.55 0.59 24.85
N PHE A 69 -6.68 -0.16 24.16
CA PHE A 69 -5.23 0.00 24.26
C PHE A 69 -4.68 1.01 23.24
N TRP A 70 -5.34 1.16 22.08
CA TRP A 70 -4.83 1.98 20.97
C TRP A 70 -5.91 2.88 20.36
N PRO A 71 -6.52 3.80 21.12
CA PRO A 71 -7.69 4.56 20.68
C PRO A 71 -7.46 5.34 19.38
N LYS A 72 -6.30 6.00 19.24
CA LYS A 72 -5.94 6.75 18.02
C LYS A 72 -5.73 5.84 16.81
N VAL A 73 -5.15 4.66 17.01
CA VAL A 73 -4.93 3.70 15.91
C VAL A 73 -6.26 3.08 15.49
N ALA A 74 -7.12 2.73 16.45
CA ALA A 74 -8.44 2.21 16.19
C ALA A 74 -9.29 3.22 15.40
N GLU A 75 -9.29 4.50 15.81
CA GLU A 75 -9.93 5.58 15.07
C GLU A 75 -9.38 5.70 13.64
N ASN A 76 -8.05 5.79 13.49
CA ASN A 76 -7.43 5.90 12.16
C ASN A 76 -7.76 4.71 11.26
N ARG A 77 -7.82 3.48 11.79
CA ARG A 77 -8.17 2.27 11.03
C ARG A 77 -9.62 2.25 10.53
N THR A 78 -10.49 3.15 10.99
CA THR A 78 -11.83 3.35 10.41
C THR A 78 -11.83 4.17 9.12
N HIS A 79 -10.73 4.87 8.81
CA HIS A 79 -10.62 5.64 7.57
C HIS A 79 -10.52 4.71 6.35
N LYS A 80 -10.82 5.25 5.17
CA LYS A 80 -10.63 4.55 3.90
C LYS A 80 -9.21 4.76 3.39
N PHE A 81 -8.45 3.67 3.25
CA PHE A 81 -7.10 3.72 2.70
C PHE A 81 -7.03 3.08 1.32
N TYR A 82 -6.31 3.75 0.42
CA TYR A 82 -5.88 3.15 -0.83
C TYR A 82 -4.46 2.59 -0.69
N PHE A 83 -4.29 1.35 -1.12
CA PHE A 83 -2.98 0.78 -1.35
C PHE A 83 -2.37 1.40 -2.61
N VAL A 84 -1.30 2.16 -2.40
CA VAL A 84 -0.59 2.86 -3.49
C VAL A 84 0.45 1.94 -4.11
N GLY A 85 1.23 1.26 -3.26
CA GLY A 85 2.29 0.37 -3.70
C GLY A 85 3.18 -0.11 -2.56
N CYS A 86 3.98 -1.14 -2.85
CA CYS A 86 5.14 -1.53 -2.06
C CYS A 86 6.38 -1.47 -2.96
N TYR A 87 7.27 -0.53 -2.70
CA TYR A 87 8.43 -0.25 -3.55
C TYR A 87 9.66 0.07 -2.70
N PHE A 88 10.79 -0.56 -3.04
CA PHE A 88 12.09 -0.33 -2.36
C PHE A 88 12.01 -0.51 -0.84
N GLY A 89 11.35 -1.58 -0.37
CA GLY A 89 11.16 -1.85 1.06
C GLY A 89 10.24 -0.86 1.78
N ASN A 90 9.44 -0.09 1.05
CA ASN A 90 8.48 0.85 1.64
C ASN A 90 7.06 0.55 1.19
N LEU A 91 6.14 0.52 2.17
CA LEU A 91 4.71 0.38 1.99
C LEU A 91 4.05 1.76 2.01
N TYR A 92 3.28 2.06 0.96
CA TYR A 92 2.63 3.36 0.77
C TYR A 92 1.11 3.23 0.78
N LEU A 93 0.47 3.92 1.72
CA LEU A 93 -0.97 3.91 1.91
C LEU A 93 -1.51 5.33 1.88
N TYR A 94 -2.51 5.58 1.07
CA TYR A 94 -3.13 6.89 0.97
C TYR A 94 -4.41 6.94 1.80
N ASP A 95 -4.43 7.76 2.83
CA ASP A 95 -5.60 8.04 3.66
C ASP A 95 -6.54 8.99 2.92
N LYS A 96 -7.69 8.47 2.47
CA LYS A 96 -8.68 9.25 1.73
C LYS A 96 -9.42 10.26 2.62
N SER A 97 -9.49 10.01 3.93
CA SER A 97 -10.17 10.89 4.88
C SER A 97 -9.33 12.14 5.16
N THR A 98 -8.02 11.96 5.33
CA THR A 98 -7.11 13.07 5.68
C THR A 98 -6.35 13.64 4.47
N GLY A 99 -6.37 12.94 3.33
CA GLY A 99 -5.64 13.31 2.13
C GLY A 99 -4.12 13.14 2.25
N ARG A 100 -3.65 12.34 3.22
CA ARG A 100 -2.23 12.17 3.55
C ARG A 100 -1.70 10.81 3.12
N MET A 101 -0.42 10.77 2.78
CA MET A 101 0.30 9.52 2.57
C MET A 101 0.85 9.01 3.91
N SER A 102 0.52 7.77 4.24
CA SER A 102 1.21 6.98 5.26
C SER A 102 2.29 6.14 4.61
N THR A 103 3.50 6.25 5.16
CA THR A 103 4.64 5.46 4.70
C THR A 103 5.12 4.58 5.83
N TYR A 104 5.41 3.34 5.49
CA TYR A 104 6.04 2.38 6.37
C TYR A 104 7.28 1.79 5.71
N GLU A 105 8.26 1.41 6.52
CA GLU A 105 9.54 0.85 6.08
C GLU A 105 9.69 -0.58 6.57
N GLU A 106 10.15 -1.46 5.68
CA GLU A 106 10.44 -2.86 5.96
C GLU A 106 11.59 -2.96 6.97
N ASN A 107 11.43 -3.83 7.97
CA ASN A 107 12.43 -4.10 9.01
C ASN A 107 13.19 -5.40 8.75
#